data_AF-A0A496C8I2-F1
#
_entry.id   AF-A0A496C8I2-F1
#
_cell.length_a   1.000
_cell.length_b   1.000
_cell.length_c   1.000
_cell.angle_alpha   90.00
_cell.angle_beta   90.00
_cell.angle_gamma   90.00
#
_symmetry.space_group_name_H-M   'P 1'
#
loop_
_entity.id
_entity.type
_entity.pdbx_description
1 polymer ?
#
loop_
_entity_poly.entity_id
_entity_poly.type
_entity_poly.pdbx_seq_one_letter_code
_entity_poly.pdbx_strand_id
1 'polypeptide(L)'
;MKGYYQYAQEVLSGKIVAGEYIKLAAERFFSLIEDDRYEFREEKVDEVIEFIAILRHYTGRHAGKPFILAPWQMFIVACIYGFYVKTDGTRLVKSVYIEMARKQGKSALAAALCLYHLIDDGEANAEVYLAANSKDQAKISFGMCSNFVKGLDPGHKYLEPYRDRVNFEKTLSVLRVLAADDSKLDGFNASMFLLDEYHAAKNGKLKDVLQSSQGMRENPMSIIITTAGFDKLGPCYQFRTMCTEVLKGLKRDDTLFAAIYSLDPDDDWKDETCWVKSNPNLGITVKPSYVREQVWKAINSPSEEVGVKTKNINLWCDSSTVWIPEHYILDASRTVNVDDFIDRECFVGIDLSSTSDLTSMSALFPDEEAGKMYFKTLYYLPEAALQEKRFKELYGEWRRQGEITITPGNVADYDYILNDLVKLRDKVYIQSVGYDQWNATQFTINATEKGFNMIPISQSLGNFNRPTKEMERLLLSGKAILDNNVINRHCYRNVVMKLDYNGNMKPTKQYEEKKIDGVISELMALGGYLASPRYSAAI
;
A
#
# COMPACT_ATOMS: atom_id res chain seq x y z
N MET A 1 16.56 20.46 -31.08
CA MET A 1 15.20 20.36 -30.51
C MET A 1 15.34 20.19 -29.00
N LYS A 2 14.61 20.96 -28.19
CA LYS A 2 14.66 20.86 -26.72
C LYS A 2 14.17 19.47 -26.28
N GLY A 3 14.68 18.98 -25.15
CA GLY A 3 14.43 17.60 -24.69
C GLY A 3 12.95 17.27 -24.44
N TYR A 4 12.16 18.25 -24.01
CA TYR A 4 10.72 18.07 -23.78
C TYR A 4 9.90 17.95 -25.08
N TYR A 5 10.23 18.70 -26.14
CA TYR A 5 9.60 18.52 -27.46
C TYR A 5 9.95 17.15 -28.03
N GLN A 6 11.24 16.78 -27.95
CA GLN A 6 11.69 15.49 -28.44
C GLN A 6 10.95 14.35 -27.71
N TYR A 7 10.86 14.39 -26.38
CA TYR A 7 10.13 13.39 -25.62
C TYR A 7 8.67 13.27 -26.07
N ALA A 8 7.94 14.39 -26.18
CA ALA A 8 6.55 14.40 -26.62
C ALA A 8 6.40 13.79 -28.03
N GLN A 9 7.26 14.16 -28.99
CA GLN A 9 7.26 13.58 -30.34
C GLN A 9 7.61 12.09 -30.36
N GLU A 10 8.57 11.66 -29.54
CA GLU A 10 8.97 10.25 -29.46
C GLU A 10 7.88 9.37 -28.83
N VAL A 11 7.10 9.93 -27.89
CA VAL A 11 5.89 9.28 -27.37
C VAL A 11 4.82 9.13 -28.46
N LEU A 12 4.51 10.20 -29.20
CA LEU A 12 3.46 10.18 -30.23
C LEU A 12 3.83 9.33 -31.45
N SER A 13 5.10 9.29 -31.83
CA SER A 13 5.60 8.42 -32.91
C SER A 13 5.74 6.95 -32.49
N GLY A 14 5.59 6.64 -31.21
CA GLY A 14 5.75 5.29 -30.66
C GLY A 14 7.21 4.83 -30.49
N LYS A 15 8.19 5.72 -30.70
CA LYS A 15 9.61 5.42 -30.40
C LYS A 15 9.82 5.19 -28.90
N ILE A 16 9.16 5.98 -28.06
CA ILE A 16 9.01 5.69 -26.63
C ILE A 16 7.68 4.98 -26.43
N VAL A 17 7.74 3.73 -25.97
CA VAL A 17 6.55 2.97 -25.58
C VAL A 17 5.94 3.63 -24.35
N ALA A 18 4.71 4.14 -24.49
CA ALA A 18 3.99 4.86 -23.45
C ALA A 18 2.53 4.40 -23.38
N GLY A 19 1.92 4.50 -22.20
CA GLY A 19 0.50 4.25 -22.01
C GLY A 19 -0.38 5.35 -22.62
N GLU A 20 -1.67 5.06 -22.77
CA GLU A 20 -2.70 5.93 -23.36
C GLU A 20 -2.64 7.36 -22.78
N TYR A 21 -2.61 7.47 -21.46
CA TYR A 21 -2.69 8.77 -20.78
C TYR A 21 -1.48 9.68 -21.02
N ILE A 22 -0.28 9.12 -21.23
CA ILE A 22 0.91 9.91 -21.57
C ILE A 22 0.90 10.33 -23.03
N LYS A 23 0.36 9.49 -23.93
CA LYS A 23 0.12 9.89 -25.32
C LYS A 23 -0.86 11.05 -25.39
N LEU A 24 -2.01 10.94 -24.71
CA LEU A 24 -3.00 12.02 -24.63
C LEU A 24 -2.41 13.31 -24.01
N ALA A 25 -1.56 13.20 -22.99
CA ALA A 25 -0.87 14.37 -22.43
C ALA A 25 0.09 15.02 -23.45
N ALA A 26 0.80 14.23 -24.27
CA ALA A 26 1.66 14.74 -25.32
C ALA A 26 0.89 15.35 -26.50
N GLU A 27 -0.25 14.78 -26.90
CA GLU A 27 -1.16 15.36 -27.89
C GLU A 27 -1.68 16.71 -27.40
N ARG A 28 -2.16 16.74 -26.15
CA ARG A 28 -2.64 17.97 -25.50
C ARG A 28 -1.56 19.04 -25.40
N PHE A 29 -0.31 18.66 -25.14
CA PHE A 29 0.82 19.59 -25.12
C PHE A 29 0.95 20.34 -26.45
N PHE A 30 0.95 19.63 -27.59
CA PHE A 30 1.00 20.28 -28.90
C PHE A 30 -0.29 21.05 -29.24
N SER A 31 -1.46 20.52 -28.85
CA SER A 31 -2.72 21.24 -29.03
C SER A 31 -2.76 22.58 -28.29
N LEU A 32 -2.17 22.67 -27.09
CA LEU A 32 -2.09 23.93 -26.35
C LEU A 32 -1.08 24.91 -26.95
N ILE A 33 -0.03 24.42 -27.63
CA ILE A 33 0.93 25.26 -28.38
C ILE A 33 0.23 25.93 -29.57
N GLU A 34 -0.67 25.20 -30.23
CA GLU A 34 -1.42 25.68 -31.40
C GLU A 34 -2.64 26.54 -31.02
N ASP A 35 -3.02 26.58 -29.73
CA ASP A 35 -4.18 27.35 -29.27
C ASP A 35 -3.83 28.84 -29.11
N ASP A 36 -4.48 29.68 -29.90
CA ASP A 36 -4.25 31.13 -29.92
C ASP A 36 -4.48 31.83 -28.56
N ARG A 37 -5.22 31.23 -27.62
CA ARG A 37 -5.43 31.78 -26.27
C ARG A 37 -4.17 31.74 -25.42
N TYR A 38 -3.23 30.87 -25.75
CA TYR A 38 -2.06 30.58 -24.94
C TYR A 38 -0.77 30.91 -25.66
N GLU A 39 0.25 31.21 -24.87
CA GLU A 39 1.63 31.42 -25.31
C GLU A 39 2.51 30.40 -24.60
N PHE A 40 3.34 29.69 -25.37
CA PHE A 40 4.37 28.82 -24.82
C PHE A 40 5.69 29.59 -24.67
N ARG A 41 6.19 29.68 -23.44
CA ARG A 41 7.37 30.43 -23.04
C ARG A 41 8.53 29.49 -22.72
N GLU A 42 9.38 29.21 -23.72
CA GLU A 42 10.52 28.30 -23.56
C GLU A 42 11.49 28.76 -22.46
N GLU A 43 11.69 30.07 -22.33
CA GLU A 43 12.56 30.67 -21.33
C GLU A 43 12.11 30.36 -19.90
N LYS A 44 10.80 30.29 -19.65
CA LYS A 44 10.25 29.93 -18.34
C LYS A 44 10.42 28.46 -18.02
N VAL A 45 10.38 27.61 -19.03
CA VAL A 45 10.68 26.18 -18.87
C VAL A 45 12.18 25.99 -18.59
N ASP A 46 13.04 26.66 -19.34
CA ASP A 46 14.50 26.57 -19.20
C ASP A 46 14.95 27.04 -17.81
N GLU A 47 14.40 28.16 -17.30
CA GLU A 47 14.67 28.68 -15.95
C GLU A 47 14.47 27.61 -14.86
N VAL A 48 13.34 26.89 -14.91
CA VAL A 48 13.04 25.82 -13.94
C VAL A 48 13.98 24.62 -14.10
N ILE A 49 14.29 24.22 -15.34
CA ILE A 49 15.21 23.10 -15.62
C ILE A 49 16.62 23.43 -15.12
N GLU A 50 17.09 24.65 -15.36
CA GLU A 50 18.38 25.14 -14.92
C GLU A 50 18.44 25.26 -13.39
N PHE A 51 17.40 25.79 -12.75
CA PHE A 51 17.27 25.80 -11.29
C PHE A 51 17.43 24.40 -10.70
N ILE A 52 16.70 23.41 -11.25
CA ILE A 52 16.78 22.03 -10.76
C ILE A 52 18.19 21.46 -10.97
N ALA A 53 18.85 21.78 -12.08
CA ALA A 53 20.21 21.32 -12.36
C ALA A 53 21.27 21.87 -11.38
N ILE A 54 21.02 23.00 -10.72
CA ILE A 54 21.89 23.53 -9.65
C ILE A 54 21.81 22.65 -8.40
N LEU A 55 20.66 22.04 -8.14
CA LEU A 55 20.48 21.15 -6.99
C LEU A 55 21.35 19.90 -7.13
N ARG A 56 21.82 19.35 -6.00
CA ARG A 56 22.62 18.13 -5.98
C ARG A 56 21.86 16.99 -5.33
N HIS A 57 21.99 15.79 -5.89
CA HIS A 57 21.46 14.59 -5.25
C HIS A 57 22.23 14.27 -3.96
N TYR A 58 21.53 13.71 -2.98
CA TYR A 58 22.10 13.32 -1.67
C TYR A 58 22.06 11.83 -1.39
N THR A 59 21.54 11.03 -2.33
CA THR A 59 21.25 9.62 -2.10
C THR A 59 21.90 8.71 -3.15
N GLY A 60 22.45 7.59 -2.67
CA GLY A 60 22.99 6.52 -3.49
C GLY A 60 24.13 6.94 -4.43
N ARG A 61 24.24 6.27 -5.58
CA ARG A 61 25.30 6.47 -6.59
C ARG A 61 25.35 7.87 -7.22
N HIS A 62 24.34 8.71 -6.97
CA HIS A 62 24.22 10.06 -7.50
C HIS A 62 24.59 11.13 -6.47
N ALA A 63 24.92 10.76 -5.22
CA ALA A 63 25.30 11.71 -4.19
C ALA A 63 26.39 12.69 -4.66
N GLY A 64 26.15 13.98 -4.43
CA GLY A 64 27.03 15.08 -4.83
C GLY A 64 26.97 15.48 -6.30
N LYS A 65 26.26 14.74 -7.16
CA LYS A 65 26.10 15.07 -8.59
C LYS A 65 24.91 16.01 -8.81
N PRO A 66 24.97 16.88 -9.84
CA PRO A 66 23.83 17.70 -10.27
C PRO A 66 22.57 16.86 -10.52
N PHE A 67 21.41 17.43 -10.18
CA PHE A 67 20.11 16.83 -10.47
C PHE A 67 19.72 17.13 -11.91
N ILE A 68 20.25 16.33 -12.83
CA ILE A 68 19.89 16.40 -14.24
C ILE A 68 18.56 15.69 -14.48
N LEU A 69 17.58 16.42 -15.00
CA LEU A 69 16.27 15.88 -15.32
C LEU A 69 16.33 14.87 -16.46
N ALA A 70 15.59 13.77 -16.32
CA ALA A 70 15.32 12.85 -17.43
C ALA A 70 14.34 13.48 -18.44
N PRO A 71 14.29 13.01 -19.70
CA PRO A 71 13.43 13.59 -20.73
C PRO A 71 11.95 13.71 -20.34
N TRP A 72 11.40 12.69 -19.66
CA TRP A 72 10.01 12.72 -19.18
C TRP A 72 9.79 13.77 -18.07
N GLN A 73 10.81 14.04 -17.25
CA GLN A 73 10.74 15.07 -16.21
C GLN A 73 10.79 16.46 -16.83
N MET A 74 11.64 16.66 -17.85
CA MET A 74 11.66 17.89 -18.64
C MET A 74 10.31 18.14 -19.32
N PHE A 75 9.68 17.10 -19.86
CA PHE A 75 8.34 17.19 -20.44
C PHE A 75 7.28 17.61 -19.43
N ILE A 76 7.29 17.03 -18.23
CA ILE A 76 6.40 17.46 -17.13
C ILE A 76 6.65 18.93 -16.77
N VAL A 77 7.90 19.35 -16.61
CA VAL A 77 8.25 20.75 -16.31
C VAL A 77 7.75 21.68 -17.41
N ALA A 78 7.93 21.31 -18.68
CA ALA A 78 7.43 22.08 -19.82
C ALA A 78 5.91 22.23 -19.81
N CYS A 79 5.17 21.16 -19.50
CA CYS A 79 3.71 21.22 -19.40
C CYS A 79 3.24 22.11 -18.24
N ILE A 80 3.94 22.10 -17.11
CA ILE A 80 3.54 22.87 -15.92
C ILE A 80 3.89 24.36 -16.09
N TYR A 81 5.10 24.68 -16.54
CA TYR A 81 5.65 26.04 -16.48
C TYR A 81 5.71 26.76 -17.83
N GLY A 82 5.42 26.08 -18.94
CA GLY A 82 5.57 26.67 -20.27
C GLY A 82 4.37 27.49 -20.77
N PHE A 83 3.14 27.16 -20.35
CA PHE A 83 1.93 27.79 -20.91
C PHE A 83 1.44 28.98 -20.08
N TYR A 84 1.23 30.10 -20.77
CA TYR A 84 0.71 31.34 -20.20
C TYR A 84 -0.53 31.82 -20.95
N VAL A 85 -1.48 32.39 -20.23
CA VAL A 85 -2.69 32.99 -20.79
C VAL A 85 -2.34 34.36 -21.38
N LYS A 86 -2.60 34.58 -22.67
CA LYS A 86 -2.21 35.83 -23.34
C LYS A 86 -2.91 37.07 -22.79
N THR A 87 -4.13 36.93 -22.28
CA THR A 87 -4.96 38.06 -21.83
C THR A 87 -4.52 38.67 -20.51
N ASP A 88 -4.00 37.86 -19.58
CA ASP A 88 -3.60 38.31 -18.24
C ASP A 88 -2.14 37.99 -17.89
N GLY A 89 -1.44 37.22 -18.74
CA GLY A 89 -0.04 36.87 -18.54
C GLY A 89 0.19 35.84 -17.43
N THR A 90 -0.86 35.23 -16.87
CA THR A 90 -0.76 34.23 -15.80
C THR A 90 -0.41 32.85 -16.33
N ARG A 91 0.23 32.02 -15.49
CA ARG A 91 0.51 30.62 -15.79
C ARG A 91 -0.81 29.85 -15.91
N LEU A 92 -0.96 29.12 -17.01
CA LEU A 92 -2.17 28.36 -17.31
C LEU A 92 -2.38 27.23 -16.29
N VAL A 93 -1.35 26.40 -16.09
CA VAL A 93 -1.43 25.23 -15.21
C VAL A 93 -1.32 25.65 -13.75
N LYS A 94 -2.36 25.32 -12.99
CA LYS A 94 -2.50 25.59 -11.55
C LYS A 94 -2.70 24.32 -10.72
N SER A 95 -3.12 23.24 -11.37
CA SER A 95 -3.28 21.93 -10.73
C SER A 95 -2.56 20.83 -11.49
N VAL A 96 -1.81 20.02 -10.76
CA VAL A 96 -0.92 19.01 -11.31
C VAL A 96 -1.17 17.68 -10.61
N TYR A 97 -1.39 16.63 -11.40
CA TYR A 97 -1.49 15.26 -10.94
C TYR A 97 -0.40 14.40 -11.58
N ILE A 98 0.46 13.78 -10.77
CA ILE A 98 1.52 12.89 -11.25
C ILE A 98 1.35 11.52 -10.59
N GLU A 99 1.01 10.51 -11.40
CA GLU A 99 0.84 9.13 -10.96
C GLU A 99 1.85 8.24 -11.69
N MET A 100 2.64 7.49 -10.93
CA MET A 100 3.62 6.52 -11.47
C MET A 100 4.05 5.53 -10.40
N ALA A 101 4.72 4.45 -10.83
CA ALA A 101 5.26 3.43 -9.93
C ALA A 101 6.21 4.02 -8.85
N ARG A 102 6.56 3.22 -7.84
CA ARG A 102 7.54 3.63 -6.83
C ARG A 102 8.96 3.73 -7.43
N LYS A 103 9.82 4.48 -6.75
CA LYS A 103 11.26 4.66 -7.09
C LYS A 103 11.55 5.35 -8.42
N GLN A 104 10.54 5.96 -9.07
CA GLN A 104 10.72 6.73 -10.30
C GLN A 104 11.30 8.13 -10.07
N GLY A 105 11.45 8.60 -8.83
CA GLY A 105 12.01 9.94 -8.54
C GLY A 105 10.99 11.08 -8.55
N LYS A 106 9.69 10.79 -8.55
CA LYS A 106 8.61 11.80 -8.45
C LYS A 106 8.72 12.70 -7.21
N SER A 107 9.02 12.15 -6.03
CA SER A 107 9.14 12.94 -4.80
C SER A 107 10.36 13.87 -4.84
N ALA A 108 11.46 13.44 -5.47
CA ALA A 108 12.64 14.30 -5.64
C ALA A 108 12.35 15.46 -6.61
N LEU A 109 11.66 15.19 -7.71
CA LEU A 109 11.19 16.22 -8.65
C LEU A 109 10.25 17.21 -7.93
N ALA A 110 9.24 16.72 -7.22
CA ALA A 110 8.29 17.56 -6.50
C ALA A 110 8.96 18.41 -5.41
N ALA A 111 9.91 17.84 -4.66
CA ALA A 111 10.70 18.59 -3.68
C ALA A 111 11.55 19.71 -4.33
N ALA A 112 12.12 19.45 -5.51
CA ALA A 112 12.85 20.45 -6.27
C ALA A 112 11.92 21.58 -6.74
N LEU A 113 10.72 21.25 -7.21
CA LEU A 113 9.69 22.24 -7.56
C LEU A 113 9.23 23.06 -6.33
N CYS A 114 9.06 22.42 -5.16
CA CYS A 114 8.77 23.16 -3.92
C CYS A 114 9.85 24.18 -3.57
N LEU A 115 11.12 23.86 -3.82
CA LEU A 115 12.21 24.82 -3.63
C LEU A 115 12.24 25.90 -4.71
N TYR A 116 11.89 25.59 -5.95
CA TYR A 116 11.72 26.60 -6.99
C TYR A 116 10.64 27.62 -6.59
N HIS A 117 9.48 27.15 -6.12
CA HIS A 117 8.41 28.03 -5.61
C HIS A 117 8.78 28.81 -4.35
N LEU A 118 9.71 28.30 -3.54
CA LEU A 118 10.22 29.03 -2.40
C LEU A 118 11.13 30.20 -2.81
N ILE A 119 11.93 29.99 -3.86
CA ILE A 119 13.11 30.83 -4.17
C ILE A 119 12.91 31.72 -5.41
N ASP A 120 12.37 31.17 -6.49
CA ASP A 120 12.56 31.71 -7.85
C ASP A 120 11.26 31.78 -8.70
N ASP A 121 10.12 31.28 -8.24
CA ASP A 121 8.82 31.38 -8.96
C ASP A 121 8.25 32.83 -9.02
N GLY A 122 8.96 33.81 -8.47
CA GLY A 122 8.59 35.24 -8.52
C GLY A 122 7.56 35.69 -7.48
N GLU A 123 7.16 34.82 -6.55
CA GLU A 123 6.18 35.13 -5.51
C GLU A 123 6.84 35.72 -4.24
N ALA A 124 6.39 36.89 -3.81
CA ALA A 124 6.77 37.48 -2.54
C ALA A 124 5.96 36.87 -1.38
N ASN A 125 6.59 36.66 -0.22
CA ASN A 125 5.99 36.03 0.94
C ASN A 125 5.29 34.71 0.57
N ALA A 126 6.00 33.88 -0.20
CA ALA A 126 5.50 32.61 -0.70
C ALA A 126 5.33 31.64 0.47
N GLU A 127 4.15 31.04 0.58
CA GLU A 127 3.89 29.95 1.52
C GLU A 127 3.82 28.64 0.75
N VAL A 128 4.82 27.78 0.95
CA VAL A 128 4.94 26.46 0.32
C VAL A 128 4.67 25.36 1.34
N TYR A 129 3.68 24.53 1.08
CA TYR A 129 3.26 23.49 2.01
C TYR A 129 3.52 22.08 1.52
N LEU A 130 4.14 21.26 2.36
CA LEU A 130 4.30 19.83 2.13
C LEU A 130 3.34 19.09 3.05
N ALA A 131 2.42 18.34 2.45
CA ALA A 131 1.46 17.55 3.21
C ALA A 131 1.32 16.13 2.64
N ALA A 132 0.87 15.23 3.50
CA ALA A 132 0.61 13.82 3.20
C ALA A 132 -0.40 13.30 4.22
N ASN A 133 -0.81 12.02 4.09
CA ASN A 133 -1.74 11.39 5.03
C ASN A 133 -1.21 11.32 6.48
N SER A 134 0.10 11.46 6.70
CA SER A 134 0.68 11.64 8.03
C SER A 134 1.85 12.65 7.99
N LYS A 135 2.10 13.30 9.13
CA LYS A 135 3.23 14.25 9.26
C LYS A 135 4.57 13.58 8.97
N ASP A 136 4.74 12.31 9.34
CA ASP A 136 5.99 11.58 9.09
C ASP A 136 6.19 11.24 7.61
N GLN A 137 5.13 11.00 6.85
CA GLN A 137 5.21 10.87 5.40
C GLN A 137 5.60 12.21 4.75
N ALA A 138 4.99 13.31 5.18
CA ALA A 138 5.31 14.64 4.65
C ALA A 138 6.76 15.06 4.96
N LYS A 139 7.33 14.58 6.08
CA LYS A 139 8.76 14.78 6.40
C LYS A 139 9.73 14.14 5.40
N ILE A 140 9.30 13.14 4.62
CA ILE A 140 10.17 12.51 3.61
C ILE A 140 10.51 13.54 2.52
N SER A 141 9.49 14.18 1.95
CA SER A 141 9.68 15.22 0.93
C SER A 141 10.34 16.47 1.52
N PHE A 142 10.05 16.83 2.78
CA PHE A 142 10.78 17.90 3.48
C PHE A 142 12.26 17.58 3.68
N GLY A 143 12.60 16.34 4.02
CA GLY A 143 13.98 15.89 4.15
C GLY A 143 14.76 16.04 2.84
N MET A 144 14.11 15.81 1.69
CA MET A 144 14.70 16.07 0.37
C MET A 144 14.96 17.58 0.17
N CYS A 145 13.99 18.44 0.47
CA CYS A 145 14.17 19.90 0.41
C CYS A 145 15.31 20.36 1.32
N SER A 146 15.34 19.92 2.58
CA SER A 146 16.39 20.30 3.55
C SER A 146 17.78 19.88 3.07
N ASN A 147 17.90 18.72 2.43
CA ASN A 147 19.17 18.27 1.86
C ASN A 147 19.59 19.14 0.67
N PHE A 148 18.67 19.46 -0.25
CA PHE A 148 18.95 20.39 -1.35
C PHE A 148 19.39 21.78 -0.85
N VAL A 149 18.74 22.31 0.18
CA VAL A 149 19.11 23.58 0.82
C VAL A 149 20.55 23.57 1.33
N LYS A 150 20.98 22.48 2.00
CA LYS A 150 22.37 22.35 2.50
C LYS A 150 23.42 22.38 1.38
N GLY A 151 23.04 22.01 0.16
CA GLY A 151 23.93 22.07 -1.00
C GLY A 151 23.93 23.41 -1.68
N LEU A 152 22.75 24.02 -1.76
CA LEU A 152 22.54 25.31 -2.42
C LEU A 152 23.09 26.47 -1.60
N ASP A 153 22.91 26.44 -0.28
CA ASP A 153 23.37 27.45 0.66
C ASP A 153 24.00 26.77 1.90
N PRO A 154 25.23 26.23 1.79
CA PRO A 154 25.90 25.51 2.88
C PRO A 154 26.14 26.36 4.13
N GLY A 155 26.19 27.68 3.97
CA GLY A 155 26.37 28.64 5.06
C GLY A 155 25.06 29.13 5.67
N HIS A 156 23.90 28.70 5.15
CA HIS A 156 22.57 29.16 5.57
C HIS A 156 22.46 30.69 5.62
N LYS A 157 23.08 31.37 4.64
CA LYS A 157 23.11 32.83 4.57
C LYS A 157 21.75 33.42 4.16
N TYR A 158 20.98 32.67 3.39
CA TYR A 158 19.68 33.09 2.85
C TYR A 158 18.58 32.08 3.18
N LEU A 159 18.93 30.79 3.22
CA LEU A 159 18.00 29.70 3.50
C LEU A 159 18.28 29.14 4.88
N GLU A 160 17.31 29.28 5.78
CA GLU A 160 17.40 28.79 7.15
C GLU A 160 16.60 27.50 7.35
N PRO A 161 17.24 26.32 7.36
CA PRO A 161 16.55 25.07 7.60
C PRO A 161 16.31 24.84 9.11
N TYR A 162 15.06 24.58 9.46
CA TYR A 162 14.61 24.10 10.76
C TYR A 162 14.17 22.63 10.66
N ARG A 163 13.65 22.07 11.76
CA ARG A 163 13.20 20.67 11.81
C ARG A 163 12.03 20.38 10.87
N ASP A 164 11.15 21.34 10.65
CA ASP A 164 9.90 21.18 9.90
C ASP A 164 9.57 22.34 8.95
N ARG A 165 10.50 23.29 8.80
CA ARG A 165 10.38 24.40 7.85
C ARG A 165 11.74 24.85 7.30
N VAL A 166 11.72 25.54 6.17
CA VAL A 166 12.84 26.33 5.62
C VAL A 166 12.33 27.74 5.41
N ASN A 167 13.02 28.74 5.97
CA ASN A 167 12.73 30.15 5.71
C ASN A 167 13.66 30.66 4.61
N PHE A 168 13.13 31.52 3.73
CA PHE A 168 13.89 32.26 2.74
C PHE A 168 13.70 33.77 2.98
N GLU A 169 14.68 34.39 3.64
CA GLU A 169 14.54 35.75 4.15
C GLU A 169 14.39 36.80 3.05
N LYS A 170 14.97 36.56 1.86
CA LYS A 170 15.00 37.52 0.75
C LYS A 170 13.62 37.95 0.28
N THR A 171 12.66 37.05 0.34
CA THR A 171 11.26 37.29 -0.08
C THR A 171 10.29 37.09 1.08
N LEU A 172 10.78 36.88 2.31
CA LEU A 172 9.98 36.49 3.47
C LEU A 172 9.18 35.18 3.26
N SER A 173 9.66 34.31 2.36
CA SER A 173 8.96 33.08 2.00
C SER A 173 9.26 31.95 2.99
N VAL A 174 8.34 30.99 3.10
CA VAL A 174 8.45 29.83 3.98
C VAL A 174 8.00 28.55 3.29
N LEU A 175 8.78 27.49 3.45
CA LEU A 175 8.42 26.13 3.09
C LEU A 175 8.24 25.32 4.39
N ARG A 176 7.08 24.67 4.61
CA ARG A 176 6.85 23.91 5.86
C ARG A 176 6.02 22.64 5.69
N VAL A 177 6.22 21.71 6.62
CA VAL A 177 5.40 20.50 6.73
C VAL A 177 4.09 20.79 7.44
N LEU A 178 2.97 20.38 6.83
CA LEU A 178 1.65 20.43 7.47
C LEU A 178 1.25 19.05 8.02
N ALA A 179 0.57 19.06 9.16
CA ALA A 179 -0.05 17.87 9.73
C ALA A 179 -1.52 17.79 9.30
N ALA A 180 -1.98 16.60 8.90
CA ALA A 180 -3.35 16.39 8.44
C ALA A 180 -4.42 16.65 9.53
N ASP A 181 -4.05 16.52 10.81
CA ASP A 181 -4.95 16.67 11.97
C ASP A 181 -4.95 18.07 12.60
N ASP A 182 -4.34 19.07 11.96
CA ASP A 182 -4.30 20.42 12.54
C ASP A 182 -5.71 21.00 12.59
N SER A 183 -6.23 21.32 13.77
CA SER A 183 -7.55 21.96 13.94
C SER A 183 -7.56 23.42 13.46
N LYS A 184 -6.41 23.91 12.96
CA LYS A 184 -6.15 25.26 12.43
C LYS A 184 -5.99 25.28 10.91
N LEU A 185 -6.72 24.42 10.21
CA LEU A 185 -6.72 24.35 8.75
C LEU A 185 -7.29 25.63 8.09
N ASP A 186 -8.04 26.45 8.82
CA ASP A 186 -8.58 27.73 8.34
C ASP A 186 -7.55 28.87 8.52
N GLY A 187 -7.18 29.55 7.42
CA GLY A 187 -6.30 30.73 7.44
C GLY A 187 -4.94 30.57 6.74
N PHE A 188 -4.71 29.49 6.01
CA PHE A 188 -3.53 29.38 5.13
C PHE A 188 -3.63 30.34 3.94
N ASN A 189 -2.48 30.73 3.38
CA ASN A 189 -2.40 31.51 2.16
C ASN A 189 -1.39 30.87 1.20
N ALA A 190 -1.64 29.61 0.84
CA ALA A 190 -0.71 28.78 0.10
C ALA A 190 -0.43 29.36 -1.30
N SER A 191 0.82 29.69 -1.59
CA SER A 191 1.29 29.91 -2.96
C SER A 191 1.48 28.59 -3.69
N MET A 192 1.96 27.57 -2.97
CA MET A 192 2.10 26.22 -3.47
C MET A 192 1.78 25.20 -2.38
N PHE A 193 1.17 24.08 -2.75
CA PHE A 193 1.21 22.88 -1.91
C PHE A 193 1.53 21.61 -2.69
N LEU A 194 2.20 20.69 -2.00
CA LEU A 194 2.47 19.33 -2.41
C LEU A 194 1.67 18.36 -1.56
N LEU A 195 0.82 17.53 -2.18
CA LEU A 195 0.24 16.34 -1.56
C LEU A 195 0.99 15.10 -2.05
N ASP A 196 1.75 14.49 -1.14
CA ASP A 196 2.48 13.25 -1.41
C ASP A 196 1.68 12.01 -1.00
N GLU A 197 1.83 10.94 -1.78
CA GLU A 197 1.14 9.64 -1.63
C GLU A 197 -0.38 9.78 -1.44
N TYR A 198 -1.03 10.58 -2.29
CA TYR A 198 -2.47 10.89 -2.15
C TYR A 198 -3.39 9.67 -2.22
N HIS A 199 -2.96 8.55 -2.82
CA HIS A 199 -3.68 7.26 -2.78
C HIS A 199 -3.97 6.76 -1.36
N ALA A 200 -3.22 7.22 -0.36
CA ALA A 200 -3.40 6.85 1.04
C ALA A 200 -4.36 7.79 1.80
N ALA A 201 -4.85 8.87 1.16
CA ALA A 201 -5.72 9.84 1.80
C ALA A 201 -7.10 9.24 2.11
N LYS A 202 -7.53 9.34 3.37
CA LYS A 202 -8.83 8.82 3.83
C LYS A 202 -10.03 9.63 3.32
N ASN A 203 -9.85 10.93 3.09
CA ASN A 203 -10.89 11.84 2.59
C ASN A 203 -10.26 13.05 1.87
N GLY A 204 -11.09 13.86 1.20
CA GLY A 204 -10.66 15.02 0.42
C GLY A 204 -10.33 16.27 1.23
N LYS A 205 -10.64 16.32 2.53
CA LYS A 205 -10.67 17.57 3.33
C LYS A 205 -9.36 18.36 3.26
N LEU A 206 -8.21 17.70 3.42
CA LEU A 206 -6.91 18.37 3.40
C LEU A 206 -6.63 19.02 2.03
N LYS A 207 -6.98 18.34 0.93
CA LYS A 207 -6.86 18.89 -0.42
C LYS A 207 -7.75 20.12 -0.58
N ASP A 208 -9.01 20.00 -0.15
CA ASP A 208 -10.01 21.06 -0.36
C ASP A 208 -9.65 22.33 0.42
N VAL A 209 -9.15 22.20 1.66
CA VAL A 209 -8.63 23.32 2.45
C VAL A 209 -7.42 23.97 1.79
N LEU A 210 -6.44 23.18 1.36
CA LEU A 210 -5.23 23.74 0.78
C LEU A 210 -5.53 24.43 -0.55
N GLN A 211 -6.41 23.84 -1.36
CA GLN A 211 -6.85 24.42 -2.62
C GLN A 211 -7.64 25.72 -2.40
N SER A 212 -8.55 25.78 -1.42
CA SER A 212 -9.30 27.01 -1.12
C SER A 212 -8.38 28.14 -0.60
N SER A 213 -7.29 27.78 0.09
CA SER A 213 -6.31 28.73 0.62
C SER A 213 -5.50 29.47 -0.47
N GLN A 214 -5.58 29.05 -1.73
CA GLN A 214 -4.83 29.63 -2.84
C GLN A 214 -5.51 30.83 -3.50
N GLY A 215 -6.75 31.17 -3.11
CA GLY A 215 -7.62 32.06 -3.89
C GLY A 215 -7.14 33.50 -4.09
N MET A 216 -6.19 33.99 -3.27
CA MET A 216 -5.63 35.34 -3.39
C MET A 216 -4.31 35.40 -4.18
N ARG A 217 -3.73 34.26 -4.55
CA ARG A 217 -2.45 34.17 -5.24
C ARG A 217 -2.67 34.24 -6.75
N GLU A 218 -1.79 34.92 -7.47
CA GLU A 218 -1.92 35.13 -8.92
C GLU A 218 -1.58 33.85 -9.71
N ASN A 219 -0.46 33.20 -9.34
CA ASN A 219 0.04 31.99 -9.98
C ASN A 219 0.12 30.80 -8.99
N PRO A 220 -0.99 30.40 -8.32
CA PRO A 220 -0.93 29.32 -7.34
C PRO A 220 -0.61 27.99 -8.01
N MET A 221 0.03 27.09 -7.26
CA MET A 221 0.37 25.77 -7.75
C MET A 221 -0.06 24.67 -6.77
N SER A 222 -0.86 23.71 -7.24
CA SER A 222 -1.20 22.50 -6.50
C SER A 222 -0.56 21.30 -7.18
N ILE A 223 0.33 20.60 -6.48
CA ILE A 223 0.96 19.38 -7.00
C ILE A 223 0.53 18.20 -6.16
N ILE A 224 -0.09 17.22 -6.79
CA ILE A 224 -0.43 15.93 -6.21
C ILE A 224 0.46 14.89 -6.87
N ILE A 225 1.27 14.20 -6.06
CA ILE A 225 2.05 13.05 -6.51
C ILE A 225 1.55 11.78 -5.84
N THR A 226 1.49 10.69 -6.59
CA THR A 226 1.03 9.41 -6.03
C THR A 226 1.54 8.21 -6.80
N THR A 227 1.31 7.04 -6.22
CA THR A 227 1.30 5.74 -6.89
C THR A 227 -0.14 5.25 -6.95
N ALA A 228 -0.43 4.22 -7.73
CA ALA A 228 -1.67 3.47 -7.64
C ALA A 228 -1.88 2.94 -6.20
N GLY A 229 -3.14 2.81 -5.80
CA GLY A 229 -3.54 2.28 -4.50
C GLY A 229 -4.57 1.15 -4.62
N PHE A 230 -5.24 0.89 -3.49
CA PHE A 230 -6.24 -0.19 -3.38
C PHE A 230 -7.68 0.34 -3.23
N ASP A 231 -7.83 1.62 -2.91
CA ASP A 231 -9.14 2.24 -2.69
C ASP A 231 -9.59 3.00 -3.94
N LYS A 232 -10.35 2.32 -4.80
CA LYS A 232 -10.95 2.92 -6.00
C LYS A 232 -12.16 3.81 -5.70
N LEU A 233 -12.66 3.82 -4.47
CA LEU A 233 -13.74 4.70 -4.04
C LEU A 233 -13.20 5.95 -3.32
N GLY A 234 -11.93 5.92 -2.94
CA GLY A 234 -11.24 6.99 -2.25
C GLY A 234 -11.02 8.26 -3.09
N PRO A 235 -10.67 9.38 -2.43
CA PRO A 235 -10.58 10.69 -3.07
C PRO A 235 -9.50 10.76 -4.17
N CYS A 236 -8.42 9.99 -4.03
CA CYS A 236 -7.36 9.94 -5.05
C CYS A 236 -7.84 9.31 -6.35
N TYR A 237 -8.58 8.18 -6.28
CA TYR A 237 -9.10 7.54 -7.48
C TYR A 237 -10.19 8.38 -8.14
N GLN A 238 -11.03 9.07 -7.36
CA GLN A 238 -11.99 10.04 -7.90
C GLN A 238 -11.30 11.19 -8.64
N PHE A 239 -10.23 11.76 -8.06
CA PHE A 239 -9.44 12.81 -8.71
C PHE A 239 -8.72 12.29 -9.97
N ARG A 240 -8.19 11.07 -9.90
CA ARG A 240 -7.63 10.36 -11.06
C ARG A 240 -8.65 10.23 -12.18
N THR A 241 -9.88 9.80 -11.88
CA THR A 241 -10.96 9.68 -12.88
C THR A 241 -11.21 11.01 -13.57
N MET A 242 -11.31 12.10 -12.81
CA MET A 242 -11.45 13.44 -13.38
C MET A 242 -10.26 13.80 -14.30
N CYS A 243 -9.02 13.52 -13.88
CA CYS A 243 -7.84 13.72 -14.73
C CYS A 243 -7.92 12.91 -16.04
N THR A 244 -8.35 11.65 -15.97
CA THR A 244 -8.49 10.81 -17.18
C THR A 244 -9.61 11.29 -18.10
N GLU A 245 -10.72 11.82 -17.56
CA GLU A 245 -11.79 12.42 -18.36
C GLU A 245 -11.34 13.70 -19.06
N VAL A 246 -10.50 14.51 -18.42
CA VAL A 246 -9.88 15.69 -19.05
C VAL A 246 -8.90 15.27 -20.15
N LEU A 247 -8.03 14.29 -19.91
CA LEU A 247 -7.11 13.77 -20.94
C LEU A 247 -7.85 13.18 -22.14
N LYS A 248 -9.02 12.55 -21.92
CA LYS A 248 -9.88 12.00 -22.97
C LYS A 248 -10.78 13.05 -23.66
N GLY A 249 -10.72 14.31 -23.25
CA GLY A 249 -11.55 15.39 -23.80
C GLY A 249 -13.04 15.31 -23.41
N LEU A 250 -13.41 14.46 -22.44
CA LEU A 250 -14.78 14.34 -21.92
C LEU A 250 -15.14 15.50 -20.98
N LYS A 251 -14.13 16.09 -20.34
CA LYS A 251 -14.23 17.30 -19.52
C LYS A 251 -13.21 18.32 -19.98
N ARG A 252 -13.53 19.60 -19.84
CA ARG A 252 -12.62 20.70 -20.15
C ARG A 252 -12.10 21.34 -18.88
N ASP A 253 -10.79 21.28 -18.69
CA ASP A 253 -10.07 22.04 -17.67
C ASP A 253 -8.63 22.26 -18.15
N ASP A 254 -8.41 23.41 -18.79
CA ASP A 254 -7.10 23.78 -19.35
C ASP A 254 -6.06 24.05 -18.23
N THR A 255 -6.51 24.29 -16.98
CA THR A 255 -5.64 24.61 -15.84
C THR A 255 -5.10 23.38 -15.12
N LEU A 256 -5.64 22.19 -15.43
CA LEU A 256 -5.21 20.91 -14.90
C LEU A 256 -4.24 20.21 -15.85
N PHE A 257 -3.05 19.89 -15.36
CA PHE A 257 -2.12 18.96 -16.02
C PHE A 257 -2.11 17.61 -15.30
N ALA A 258 -2.15 16.52 -16.06
CA ALA A 258 -2.07 15.17 -15.53
C ALA A 258 -1.04 14.33 -16.31
N ALA A 259 -0.11 13.71 -15.57
CA ALA A 259 0.85 12.74 -16.09
C ALA A 259 0.64 11.41 -15.38
N ILE A 260 -0.02 10.47 -16.06
CA ILE A 260 -0.38 9.15 -15.51
C ILE A 260 0.42 8.07 -16.24
N TYR A 261 1.49 7.60 -15.61
CA TYR A 261 2.30 6.48 -16.07
C TYR A 261 1.75 5.19 -15.48
N SER A 262 0.82 4.55 -16.18
CA SER A 262 0.27 3.24 -15.84
C SER A 262 0.32 2.31 -17.06
N LEU A 263 0.12 1.02 -16.84
CA LEU A 263 -0.20 0.11 -17.94
C LEU A 263 -1.59 0.43 -18.50
N ASP A 264 -1.79 0.09 -19.75
CA ASP A 264 -3.09 0.14 -20.42
C ASP A 264 -3.93 -1.10 -20.01
N PRO A 265 -5.27 -1.06 -20.13
CA PRO A 265 -6.14 -2.16 -19.67
C PRO A 265 -5.82 -3.55 -20.27
N ASP A 266 -5.34 -3.58 -21.51
CA ASP A 266 -5.05 -4.82 -22.24
C ASP A 266 -3.58 -5.26 -22.14
N ASP A 267 -2.74 -4.52 -21.40
CA ASP A 267 -1.33 -4.91 -21.22
C ASP A 267 -1.18 -6.07 -20.23
N ASP A 268 -0.31 -7.03 -20.54
CA ASP A 268 0.12 -8.02 -19.56
C ASP A 268 1.21 -7.43 -18.64
N TRP A 269 0.91 -7.32 -17.35
CA TRP A 269 1.88 -6.86 -16.35
C TRP A 269 3.11 -7.78 -16.21
N LYS A 270 3.04 -9.01 -16.70
CA LYS A 270 4.18 -9.95 -16.75
C LYS A 270 5.08 -9.73 -17.97
N ASP A 271 4.60 -9.01 -18.99
CA ASP A 271 5.39 -8.66 -20.17
C ASP A 271 6.33 -7.49 -19.84
N GLU A 272 7.63 -7.77 -19.91
CA GLU A 272 8.68 -6.79 -19.64
C GLU A 272 8.67 -5.60 -20.61
N THR A 273 8.15 -5.78 -21.83
CA THR A 273 8.07 -4.71 -22.82
C THR A 273 7.07 -3.61 -22.43
N CYS A 274 6.09 -3.93 -21.58
CA CYS A 274 5.08 -2.98 -21.10
C CYS A 274 5.51 -2.18 -19.87
N TRP A 275 6.52 -2.61 -19.11
CA TRP A 275 6.88 -1.99 -17.82
C TRP A 275 7.31 -0.52 -17.95
N VAL A 276 7.90 -0.14 -19.09
CA VAL A 276 8.32 1.24 -19.35
C VAL A 276 7.15 2.23 -19.32
N LYS A 277 5.92 1.78 -19.64
CA LYS A 277 4.72 2.62 -19.61
C LYS A 277 4.42 3.17 -18.21
N SER A 278 4.67 2.39 -17.17
CA SER A 278 4.50 2.79 -15.76
C SER A 278 5.79 3.16 -15.03
N ASN A 279 6.93 2.83 -15.62
CA ASN A 279 8.27 3.06 -15.07
C ASN A 279 9.09 3.94 -16.05
N PRO A 280 8.84 5.25 -16.15
CA PRO A 280 9.56 6.12 -17.08
C PRO A 280 11.07 6.24 -16.79
N ASN A 281 11.51 5.83 -15.59
CA ASN A 281 12.91 5.77 -15.19
C ASN A 281 13.51 4.35 -15.25
N LEU A 282 12.84 3.41 -15.92
CA LEU A 282 13.36 2.06 -16.18
C LEU A 282 14.65 2.13 -17.00
N GLY A 283 15.69 1.41 -16.56
CA GLY A 283 17.03 1.47 -17.16
C GLY A 283 17.86 2.69 -16.74
N ILE A 284 17.24 3.73 -16.17
CA ILE A 284 17.93 4.90 -15.63
C ILE A 284 18.22 4.66 -14.15
N THR A 285 17.25 4.86 -13.26
CA THR A 285 17.40 4.64 -11.81
C THR A 285 16.80 3.31 -11.35
N VAL A 286 15.73 2.85 -12.00
CA VAL A 286 15.10 1.56 -11.73
C VAL A 286 15.68 0.51 -12.66
N LYS A 287 16.30 -0.53 -12.10
CA LYS A 287 16.89 -1.61 -12.91
C LYS A 287 15.78 -2.53 -13.45
N PRO A 288 15.77 -2.90 -14.74
CA PRO A 288 14.84 -3.90 -15.28
C PRO A 288 14.88 -5.23 -14.50
N SER A 289 16.07 -5.65 -14.07
CA SER A 289 16.25 -6.85 -13.26
C SER A 289 15.48 -6.83 -11.94
N TYR A 290 15.35 -5.66 -11.30
CA TYR A 290 14.60 -5.52 -10.05
C TYR A 290 13.10 -5.70 -10.28
N VAL A 291 12.54 -5.08 -11.32
CA VAL A 291 11.11 -5.25 -11.65
C VAL A 291 10.83 -6.70 -12.01
N ARG A 292 11.70 -7.32 -12.81
CA ARG A 292 11.62 -8.75 -13.17
C ARG A 292 11.62 -9.65 -11.93
N GLU A 293 12.51 -9.44 -10.98
CA GLU A 293 12.56 -10.20 -9.72
C GLU A 293 11.25 -10.07 -8.93
N GLN A 294 10.69 -8.86 -8.83
CA GLN A 294 9.41 -8.65 -8.14
C GLN A 294 8.24 -9.34 -8.88
N VAL A 295 8.23 -9.30 -10.22
CA VAL A 295 7.22 -9.99 -11.03
C VAL A 295 7.32 -11.51 -10.83
N TRP A 296 8.51 -12.09 -10.87
CA TRP A 296 8.71 -13.53 -10.58
C TRP A 296 8.28 -13.89 -9.16
N LYS A 297 8.59 -13.04 -8.18
CA LYS A 297 8.13 -13.23 -6.80
C LYS A 297 6.61 -13.29 -6.74
N ALA A 298 5.91 -12.35 -7.40
CA ALA A 298 4.45 -12.33 -7.47
C ALA A 298 3.86 -13.54 -8.21
N ILE A 299 4.49 -14.00 -9.30
CA ILE A 299 4.07 -15.20 -10.02
C ILE A 299 4.12 -16.44 -9.10
N ASN A 300 5.15 -16.52 -8.26
CA ASN A 300 5.36 -17.64 -7.35
C ASN A 300 4.63 -17.50 -6.00
N SER A 301 4.09 -16.32 -5.68
CA SER A 301 3.46 -16.00 -4.40
C SER A 301 2.25 -15.09 -4.65
N PRO A 302 1.03 -15.66 -4.70
CA PRO A 302 -0.20 -14.92 -4.99
C PRO A 302 -0.47 -13.76 -4.02
N SER A 303 -0.04 -13.85 -2.75
CA SER A 303 -0.17 -12.74 -1.79
C SER A 303 0.65 -11.50 -2.16
N GLU A 304 1.76 -11.67 -2.89
CA GLU A 304 2.63 -10.58 -3.30
C GLU A 304 2.15 -9.91 -4.60
N GLU A 305 1.28 -10.57 -5.38
CA GLU A 305 0.82 -10.10 -6.70
C GLU A 305 0.22 -8.70 -6.66
N VAL A 306 -0.74 -8.47 -5.76
CA VAL A 306 -1.41 -7.17 -5.60
C VAL A 306 -0.38 -6.09 -5.22
N GLY A 307 0.53 -6.42 -4.30
CA GLY A 307 1.60 -5.52 -3.89
C GLY A 307 2.51 -5.11 -5.06
N VAL A 308 2.91 -6.07 -5.88
CA VAL A 308 3.80 -5.85 -7.04
C VAL A 308 3.07 -5.09 -8.15
N LYS A 309 1.86 -5.51 -8.52
CA LYS A 309 1.03 -4.82 -9.52
C LYS A 309 0.84 -3.35 -9.16
N THR A 310 0.53 -3.05 -7.90
CA THR A 310 0.29 -1.68 -7.46
C THR A 310 1.59 -0.88 -7.30
N LYS A 311 2.61 -1.41 -6.61
CA LYS A 311 3.81 -0.63 -6.24
C LYS A 311 4.87 -0.57 -7.34
N ASN A 312 5.00 -1.61 -8.16
CA ASN A 312 6.04 -1.74 -9.18
C ASN A 312 5.52 -1.52 -10.61
N ILE A 313 4.26 -1.87 -10.86
CA ILE A 313 3.64 -1.78 -12.19
C ILE A 313 2.62 -0.62 -12.28
N ASN A 314 2.28 0.01 -11.15
CA ASN A 314 1.34 1.13 -11.05
C ASN A 314 -0.08 0.81 -11.53
N LEU A 315 -0.62 -0.33 -11.11
CA LEU A 315 -2.01 -0.73 -11.36
C LEU A 315 -2.87 -0.60 -10.11
N TRP A 316 -4.01 0.07 -10.27
CA TRP A 316 -5.05 0.11 -9.25
C TRP A 316 -5.71 -1.27 -9.15
N CYS A 317 -5.44 -1.96 -8.05
CA CYS A 317 -5.97 -3.29 -7.80
C CYS A 317 -7.06 -3.20 -6.75
N ASP A 318 -8.13 -3.97 -6.92
CA ASP A 318 -9.02 -4.22 -5.79
C ASP A 318 -8.25 -5.08 -4.78
N SER A 319 -8.56 -4.96 -3.49
CA SER A 319 -7.90 -5.75 -2.44
C SER A 319 -8.14 -7.26 -2.53
N SER A 320 -8.83 -7.75 -3.56
CA SER A 320 -9.23 -9.15 -3.72
C SER A 320 -8.31 -9.92 -4.67
N THR A 321 -7.30 -10.58 -4.12
CA THR A 321 -6.86 -11.89 -4.65
C THR A 321 -7.29 -12.98 -3.68
N VAL A 322 -7.66 -14.14 -4.24
CA VAL A 322 -7.71 -15.39 -3.48
C VAL A 322 -6.29 -15.63 -2.94
N TRP A 323 -6.14 -15.71 -1.62
CA TRP A 323 -4.82 -15.84 -1.00
C TRP A 323 -4.09 -17.11 -1.44
N ILE A 324 -4.71 -18.27 -1.21
CA ILE A 324 -4.17 -19.57 -1.63
C ILE A 324 -5.11 -20.17 -2.67
N PRO A 325 -4.65 -20.47 -3.90
CA PRO A 325 -5.47 -21.13 -4.90
C PRO A 325 -6.04 -22.45 -4.39
N GLU A 326 -7.28 -22.76 -4.79
CA GLU A 326 -8.03 -23.90 -4.25
C GLU A 326 -7.31 -25.25 -4.40
N HIS A 327 -6.58 -25.45 -5.50
CA HIS A 327 -5.83 -26.70 -5.72
C HIS A 327 -4.75 -26.95 -4.65
N TYR A 328 -4.02 -25.92 -4.18
CA TYR A 328 -3.04 -26.08 -3.10
C TYR A 328 -3.71 -26.50 -1.78
N ILE A 329 -4.91 -25.98 -1.50
CA ILE A 329 -5.68 -26.36 -0.31
C ILE A 329 -6.17 -27.80 -0.42
N LEU A 330 -6.65 -28.21 -1.59
CA LEU A 330 -7.07 -29.60 -1.85
C LEU A 330 -5.90 -30.58 -1.76
N ASP A 331 -4.74 -30.21 -2.29
CA ASP A 331 -3.52 -31.02 -2.24
C ASP A 331 -3.00 -31.18 -0.80
N ALA A 332 -3.10 -30.11 0.00
CA ALA A 332 -2.74 -30.11 1.42
C ALA A 332 -3.78 -30.81 2.31
N SER A 333 -5.02 -30.99 1.86
CA SER A 333 -6.10 -31.56 2.68
C SER A 333 -5.95 -33.07 2.84
N ARG A 334 -5.68 -33.55 4.06
CA ARG A 334 -5.63 -34.97 4.42
C ARG A 334 -6.24 -35.17 5.80
N THR A 335 -6.80 -36.35 6.10
CA THR A 335 -7.27 -36.63 7.46
C THR A 335 -6.08 -36.59 8.41
N VAL A 336 -6.14 -35.73 9.43
CA VAL A 336 -5.12 -35.63 10.48
C VAL A 336 -5.69 -36.29 11.74
N ASN A 337 -5.09 -37.40 12.15
CA ASN A 337 -5.43 -38.06 13.41
C ASN A 337 -4.45 -37.64 14.51
N VAL A 338 -4.99 -37.15 15.63
CA VAL A 338 -4.18 -36.73 16.79
C VAL A 338 -3.37 -37.90 17.37
N ASP A 339 -3.88 -39.13 17.25
CA ASP A 339 -3.20 -40.32 17.77
C ASP A 339 -1.86 -40.61 17.06
N ASP A 340 -1.64 -40.07 15.87
CA ASP A 340 -0.37 -40.19 15.15
C ASP A 340 0.75 -39.32 15.76
N PHE A 341 0.39 -38.43 16.70
CA PHE A 341 1.29 -37.45 17.32
C PHE A 341 1.42 -37.62 18.84
N ILE A 342 1.06 -38.78 19.38
CA ILE A 342 1.19 -39.08 20.82
C ILE A 342 2.62 -38.79 21.29
N ASP A 343 2.74 -38.14 22.45
CA ASP A 343 4.00 -37.71 23.08
C ASP A 343 4.88 -36.78 22.22
N ARG A 344 4.31 -36.14 21.19
CA ARG A 344 5.01 -35.11 20.39
C ARG A 344 4.66 -33.70 20.85
N GLU A 345 5.47 -32.74 20.42
CA GLU A 345 5.19 -31.32 20.64
C GLU A 345 3.96 -30.86 19.86
N CYS A 346 3.19 -29.97 20.47
CA CYS A 346 1.99 -29.38 19.88
C CYS A 346 1.91 -27.90 20.21
N PHE A 347 1.49 -27.11 19.23
CA PHE A 347 1.21 -25.69 19.37
C PHE A 347 -0.25 -25.46 19.06
N VAL A 348 -0.98 -24.77 19.93
CA VAL A 348 -2.41 -24.54 19.75
C VAL A 348 -2.65 -23.07 19.46
N GLY A 349 -3.58 -22.77 18.56
CA GLY A 349 -4.11 -21.43 18.34
C GLY A 349 -5.62 -21.43 18.49
N ILE A 350 -6.18 -20.38 19.09
CA ILE A 350 -7.60 -20.27 19.38
C ILE A 350 -8.11 -18.91 18.90
N ASP A 351 -9.08 -18.92 18.01
CA ASP A 351 -9.82 -17.73 17.57
C ASP A 351 -11.19 -17.73 18.26
N LEU A 352 -11.33 -16.88 19.29
CA LEU A 352 -12.54 -16.75 20.09
C LEU A 352 -13.45 -15.68 19.49
N SER A 353 -14.68 -16.05 19.16
CA SER A 353 -15.68 -15.09 18.69
C SER A 353 -16.61 -14.62 19.82
N SER A 354 -17.02 -13.35 19.75
CA SER A 354 -17.97 -12.76 20.69
C SER A 354 -19.37 -12.73 20.07
N THR A 355 -20.20 -13.73 20.42
CA THR A 355 -21.64 -13.83 20.06
C THR A 355 -21.93 -14.26 18.61
N SER A 356 -22.72 -15.33 18.42
CA SER A 356 -23.22 -15.86 17.12
C SER A 356 -22.20 -16.25 16.03
N ASP A 357 -20.90 -16.00 16.22
CA ASP A 357 -19.86 -16.30 15.25
C ASP A 357 -19.18 -17.66 15.47
N LEU A 358 -18.37 -18.06 14.47
CA LEU A 358 -17.62 -19.31 14.49
C LEU A 358 -16.42 -19.17 15.44
N THR A 359 -16.25 -20.10 16.36
CA THR A 359 -15.05 -20.19 17.20
C THR A 359 -14.23 -21.39 16.76
N SER A 360 -12.90 -21.28 16.78
CA SER A 360 -12.03 -22.38 16.34
C SER A 360 -10.81 -22.59 17.20
N MET A 361 -10.38 -23.85 17.30
CA MET A 361 -9.15 -24.29 17.96
C MET A 361 -8.34 -25.13 16.97
N SER A 362 -7.14 -24.68 16.62
CA SER A 362 -6.24 -25.38 15.71
C SER A 362 -5.02 -25.89 16.46
N ALA A 363 -4.76 -27.19 16.38
CA ALA A 363 -3.56 -27.85 16.87
C ALA A 363 -2.57 -28.05 15.72
N LEU A 364 -1.35 -27.54 15.89
CA LEU A 364 -0.22 -27.68 14.99
C LEU A 364 0.75 -28.72 15.55
N PHE A 365 1.01 -29.76 14.76
CA PHE A 365 2.00 -30.80 15.03
C PHE A 365 3.16 -30.66 14.03
N PRO A 366 4.32 -30.13 14.46
CA PRO A 366 5.51 -30.12 13.64
C PRO A 366 6.12 -31.53 13.53
N ASP A 367 6.43 -31.95 12.31
CA ASP A 367 7.17 -33.18 12.01
C ASP A 367 8.49 -32.81 11.35
N GLU A 368 9.54 -32.69 12.17
CA GLU A 368 10.87 -32.27 11.71
C GLU A 368 11.52 -33.32 10.80
N GLU A 369 11.24 -34.61 11.01
CA GLU A 369 11.77 -35.71 10.19
C GLU A 369 11.18 -35.68 8.78
N ALA A 370 9.85 -35.53 8.66
CA ALA A 370 9.18 -35.41 7.37
C ALA A 370 9.32 -34.01 6.75
N GLY A 371 9.77 -33.02 7.52
CA GLY A 371 9.78 -31.61 7.13
C GLY A 371 8.36 -31.07 6.86
N LYS A 372 7.36 -31.58 7.56
CA LYS A 372 5.94 -31.25 7.39
C LYS A 372 5.33 -30.67 8.66
N MET A 373 4.23 -29.95 8.50
CA MET A 373 3.43 -29.39 9.58
C MET A 373 1.98 -29.82 9.39
N TYR A 374 1.42 -30.47 10.42
CA TYR A 374 0.06 -30.99 10.38
C TYR A 374 -0.86 -30.11 11.23
N PHE A 375 -2.00 -29.73 10.69
CA PHE A 375 -2.99 -28.88 11.35
C PHE A 375 -4.28 -29.65 11.57
N LYS A 376 -4.74 -29.75 12.82
CA LYS A 376 -6.05 -30.28 13.19
C LYS A 376 -6.91 -29.18 13.77
N THR A 377 -8.00 -28.85 13.10
CA THR A 377 -8.89 -27.75 13.49
C THR A 377 -10.22 -28.27 13.98
N LEU A 378 -10.60 -27.84 15.19
CA LEU A 378 -11.92 -28.05 15.78
C LEU A 378 -12.71 -26.76 15.72
N TYR A 379 -13.99 -26.87 15.40
CA TYR A 379 -14.91 -25.75 15.26
C TYR A 379 -16.04 -25.83 16.27
N TYR A 380 -16.46 -24.66 16.76
CA TYR A 380 -17.51 -24.51 17.76
C TYR A 380 -18.48 -23.42 17.34
N LEU A 381 -19.77 -23.65 17.54
CA LEU A 381 -20.83 -22.70 17.21
C LEU A 381 -21.92 -22.70 18.28
N PRO A 382 -22.34 -21.52 18.78
CA PRO A 382 -23.47 -21.45 19.70
C PRO A 382 -24.79 -21.86 19.02
N GLU A 383 -25.65 -22.55 19.75
CA GLU A 383 -26.94 -23.05 19.24
C GLU A 383 -27.82 -21.93 18.67
N ALA A 384 -27.76 -20.72 19.24
CA ALA A 384 -28.50 -19.56 18.74
C ALA A 384 -28.17 -19.21 17.28
N ALA A 385 -26.93 -19.42 16.83
CA ALA A 385 -26.51 -19.13 15.46
C ALA A 385 -27.20 -20.04 14.42
N LEU A 386 -27.75 -21.19 14.84
CA LEU A 386 -28.56 -22.07 13.98
C LEU A 386 -29.96 -21.52 13.71
N GLN A 387 -30.42 -20.54 14.49
CA GLN A 387 -31.72 -19.90 14.30
C GLN A 387 -31.64 -18.68 13.38
N GLU A 388 -30.44 -18.17 13.13
CA GLU A 388 -30.21 -17.06 12.21
C GLU A 388 -30.49 -17.49 10.77
N LYS A 389 -31.55 -16.93 10.17
CA LYS A 389 -32.02 -17.26 8.81
C LYS A 389 -30.89 -17.24 7.76
N ARG A 390 -29.86 -16.41 7.98
CA ARG A 390 -28.79 -16.15 7.03
C ARG A 390 -27.81 -17.30 6.84
N PHE A 391 -27.50 -18.06 7.89
CA PHE A 391 -26.49 -19.15 7.85
C PHE A 391 -27.03 -20.51 8.28
N LYS A 392 -28.31 -20.57 8.65
CA LYS A 392 -29.00 -21.77 9.15
C LYS A 392 -28.75 -23.02 8.32
N GLU A 393 -28.77 -22.90 7.00
CA GLU A 393 -28.59 -24.06 6.10
C GLU A 393 -27.14 -24.55 6.09
N LEU A 394 -26.17 -23.62 5.96
CA LEU A 394 -24.73 -23.91 5.95
C LEU A 394 -24.27 -24.54 7.27
N TYR A 395 -24.57 -23.90 8.40
CA TYR A 395 -24.22 -24.42 9.72
C TYR A 395 -24.97 -25.72 10.05
N GLY A 396 -26.22 -25.82 9.58
CA GLY A 396 -26.99 -27.05 9.68
C GLY A 396 -26.35 -28.22 8.93
N GLU A 397 -25.74 -27.95 7.77
CA GLU A 397 -24.99 -28.95 7.00
C GLU A 397 -23.73 -29.39 7.72
N TRP A 398 -22.89 -28.45 8.17
CA TRP A 398 -21.67 -28.76 8.92
C TRP A 398 -21.97 -29.56 10.19
N ARG A 399 -23.05 -29.23 10.90
CA ARG A 399 -23.52 -30.01 12.05
C ARG A 399 -23.89 -31.44 11.65
N ARG A 400 -24.64 -31.63 10.56
CA ARG A 400 -25.03 -32.97 10.08
C ARG A 400 -23.84 -33.82 9.65
N GLN A 401 -22.78 -33.17 9.15
CA GLN A 401 -21.52 -33.82 8.77
C GLN A 401 -20.62 -34.12 9.98
N GLY A 402 -20.94 -33.60 11.17
CA GLY A 402 -20.12 -33.77 12.37
C GLY A 402 -18.84 -32.93 12.38
N GLU A 403 -18.76 -31.91 11.52
CA GLU A 403 -17.57 -31.08 11.32
C GLU A 403 -17.48 -29.90 12.31
N ILE A 404 -18.55 -29.68 13.09
CA ILE A 404 -18.68 -28.58 14.05
C ILE A 404 -19.41 -29.01 15.32
N THR A 405 -18.89 -28.59 16.46
CA THR A 405 -19.49 -28.83 17.78
C THR A 405 -20.45 -27.69 18.11
N ILE A 406 -21.70 -28.02 18.44
CA ILE A 406 -22.69 -27.02 18.88
C ILE A 406 -22.62 -26.85 20.38
N THR A 407 -22.43 -25.62 20.84
CA THR A 407 -22.44 -25.28 22.28
C THR A 407 -23.80 -24.71 22.70
N PRO A 408 -24.31 -25.02 23.90
CA PRO A 408 -25.58 -24.48 24.39
C PRO A 408 -25.57 -22.95 24.52
N GLY A 409 -26.72 -22.32 24.28
CA GLY A 409 -26.93 -20.90 24.53
C GLY A 409 -26.59 -19.95 23.37
N ASN A 410 -26.39 -18.67 23.71
CA ASN A 410 -26.27 -17.57 22.75
C ASN A 410 -24.81 -17.18 22.43
N VAL A 411 -23.84 -17.69 23.20
CA VAL A 411 -22.41 -17.42 23.06
C VAL A 411 -21.70 -18.77 23.05
N ALA A 412 -20.57 -18.86 22.34
CA ALA A 412 -19.74 -20.05 22.37
C ALA A 412 -19.36 -20.39 23.81
N ASP A 413 -19.69 -21.60 24.25
CA ASP A 413 -19.33 -22.07 25.58
C ASP A 413 -17.87 -22.50 25.59
N TYR A 414 -17.04 -21.67 26.21
CA TYR A 414 -15.59 -21.89 26.23
C TYR A 414 -15.17 -23.10 27.07
N ASP A 415 -16.06 -23.67 27.90
CA ASP A 415 -15.76 -24.90 28.63
C ASP A 415 -15.59 -26.10 27.67
N TYR A 416 -16.29 -26.12 26.54
CA TYR A 416 -16.11 -27.15 25.51
C TYR A 416 -14.69 -27.10 24.94
N ILE A 417 -14.23 -25.89 24.62
CA ILE A 417 -12.88 -25.65 24.08
C ILE A 417 -11.84 -26.05 25.12
N LEU A 418 -12.04 -25.66 26.39
CA LEU A 418 -11.14 -25.99 27.47
C LEU A 418 -11.07 -27.51 27.73
N ASN A 419 -12.21 -28.21 27.61
CA ASN A 419 -12.26 -29.66 27.75
C ASN A 419 -11.53 -30.37 26.61
N ASP A 420 -11.68 -29.92 25.37
CA ASP A 420 -10.95 -30.49 24.23
C ASP A 420 -9.45 -30.17 24.28
N LEU A 421 -9.07 -29.00 24.82
CA LEU A 421 -7.67 -28.66 25.11
C LEU A 421 -7.07 -29.59 26.18
N VAL A 422 -7.83 -29.93 27.22
CA VAL A 422 -7.41 -30.91 28.25
C VAL A 422 -7.27 -32.31 27.65
N LYS A 423 -8.24 -32.78 26.86
CA LYS A 423 -8.14 -34.08 26.17
C LYS A 423 -6.94 -34.15 25.23
N LEU A 424 -6.60 -33.04 24.56
CA LEU A 424 -5.43 -32.96 23.70
C LEU A 424 -4.14 -33.08 24.52
N ARG A 425 -4.04 -32.38 25.65
CA ARG A 425 -2.89 -32.47 26.58
C ARG A 425 -2.64 -33.89 27.10
N ASP A 426 -3.69 -34.71 27.24
CA ASP A 426 -3.54 -36.09 27.68
C ASP A 426 -2.84 -36.99 26.63
N LYS A 427 -2.67 -36.49 25.39
CA LYS A 427 -2.01 -37.19 24.29
C LYS A 427 -0.70 -36.55 23.86
N VAL A 428 -0.56 -35.22 23.95
CA VAL A 428 0.57 -34.47 23.37
C VAL A 428 1.11 -33.39 24.30
N TYR A 429 2.35 -32.94 24.06
CA TYR A 429 2.99 -31.87 24.81
C TYR A 429 2.64 -30.50 24.24
N ILE A 430 1.61 -29.86 24.79
CA ILE A 430 1.19 -28.52 24.39
C ILE A 430 2.21 -27.48 24.92
N GLN A 431 3.02 -26.93 24.02
CA GLN A 431 4.07 -25.96 24.35
C GLN A 431 3.50 -24.56 24.60
N SER A 432 2.49 -24.17 23.83
CA SER A 432 1.83 -22.88 23.96
C SER A 432 0.43 -22.88 23.34
N VAL A 433 -0.42 -22.00 23.86
CA VAL A 433 -1.75 -21.71 23.33
C VAL A 433 -1.80 -20.24 22.93
N GLY A 434 -1.75 -19.97 21.64
CA GLY A 434 -1.87 -18.66 21.03
C GLY A 434 -3.31 -18.16 20.99
N TYR A 435 -3.55 -16.91 21.34
CA TYR A 435 -4.89 -16.31 21.34
C TYR A 435 -4.84 -14.80 21.12
N ASP A 436 -5.94 -14.19 20.66
CA ASP A 436 -6.07 -12.72 20.66
C ASP A 436 -6.54 -12.22 22.04
N GLN A 437 -5.90 -11.17 22.57
CA GLN A 437 -6.19 -10.66 23.91
C GLN A 437 -7.59 -10.05 24.03
N TRP A 438 -8.13 -9.53 22.93
CA TRP A 438 -9.44 -8.92 22.91
C TRP A 438 -10.52 -9.98 23.14
N ASN A 439 -11.39 -9.77 24.13
CA ASN A 439 -12.50 -10.67 24.53
C ASN A 439 -12.12 -12.05 25.12
N ALA A 440 -10.84 -12.31 25.41
CA ALA A 440 -10.37 -13.63 25.88
C ALA A 440 -10.01 -13.70 27.37
N THR A 441 -10.19 -12.62 28.14
CA THR A 441 -9.65 -12.50 29.52
C THR A 441 -10.05 -13.65 30.44
N GLN A 442 -11.35 -13.97 30.52
CA GLN A 442 -11.83 -15.02 31.43
C GLN A 442 -11.37 -16.41 30.99
N PHE A 443 -11.42 -16.71 29.68
CA PHE A 443 -10.93 -17.97 29.14
C PHE A 443 -9.44 -18.17 29.43
N THR A 444 -8.65 -17.11 29.26
CA THR A 444 -7.21 -17.12 29.53
C THR A 444 -6.91 -17.45 30.99
N ILE A 445 -7.65 -16.84 31.93
CA ILE A 445 -7.51 -17.13 33.37
C ILE A 445 -7.79 -18.61 33.63
N ASN A 446 -8.94 -19.11 33.18
CA ASN A 446 -9.35 -20.50 33.39
C ASN A 446 -8.35 -21.51 32.77
N ALA A 447 -7.84 -21.23 31.57
CA ALA A 447 -6.84 -22.08 30.91
C ALA A 447 -5.49 -22.03 31.64
N THR A 448 -5.07 -20.87 32.12
CA THR A 448 -3.83 -20.71 32.89
C THR A 448 -3.91 -21.45 34.23
N GLU A 449 -5.06 -21.37 34.92
CA GLU A 449 -5.31 -22.12 36.16
C GLU A 449 -5.26 -23.65 35.94
N LYS A 450 -5.62 -24.12 34.74
CA LYS A 450 -5.45 -25.51 34.33
C LYS A 450 -4.02 -25.86 33.88
N GLY A 451 -3.09 -24.91 33.93
CA GLY A 451 -1.66 -25.12 33.65
C GLY A 451 -1.25 -24.91 32.19
N PHE A 452 -2.09 -24.28 31.35
CA PHE A 452 -1.72 -23.99 29.96
C PHE A 452 -0.88 -22.71 29.84
N ASN A 453 0.16 -22.76 29.01
CA ASN A 453 0.98 -21.60 28.66
C ASN A 453 0.28 -20.74 27.60
N MET A 454 -0.46 -19.72 28.04
CA MET A 454 -1.22 -18.82 27.16
C MET A 454 -0.33 -17.70 26.61
N ILE A 455 -0.23 -17.55 25.29
CA ILE A 455 0.59 -16.52 24.64
C ILE A 455 -0.29 -15.58 23.81
N PRO A 456 -0.24 -14.26 24.05
CA PRO A 456 -1.00 -13.30 23.28
C PRO A 456 -0.40 -13.10 21.88
N ILE A 457 -1.22 -13.30 20.84
CA ILE A 457 -0.86 -13.12 19.44
C ILE A 457 -1.84 -12.13 18.80
N SER A 458 -1.46 -10.85 18.79
CA SER A 458 -2.31 -9.77 18.25
C SER A 458 -2.54 -9.93 16.74
N GLN A 459 -3.81 -9.83 16.32
CA GLN A 459 -4.24 -9.82 14.91
C GLN A 459 -3.85 -8.56 14.12
N SER A 460 -2.92 -7.76 14.62
CA SER A 460 -2.40 -6.59 13.90
C SER A 460 -1.55 -6.99 12.69
N LEU A 461 -1.54 -6.13 11.66
CA LEU A 461 -0.85 -6.38 10.38
C LEU A 461 0.63 -6.76 10.54
N GLY A 462 1.36 -6.08 11.43
CA GLY A 462 2.78 -6.36 11.66
C GLY A 462 3.04 -7.73 12.26
N ASN A 463 2.26 -8.12 13.27
CA ASN A 463 2.46 -9.40 13.98
C ASN A 463 2.02 -10.60 13.15
N PHE A 464 0.91 -10.48 12.41
CA PHE A 464 0.43 -11.56 11.55
C PHE A 464 1.22 -11.73 10.25
N ASN A 465 2.06 -10.75 9.87
CA ASN A 465 2.83 -10.82 8.63
C ASN A 465 3.70 -12.07 8.52
N ARG A 466 4.44 -12.41 9.58
CA ARG A 466 5.35 -13.56 9.60
C ARG A 466 4.62 -14.91 9.50
N PRO A 467 3.63 -15.24 10.37
CA PRO A 467 2.90 -16.50 10.26
C PRO A 467 2.12 -16.61 8.94
N THR A 468 1.57 -15.50 8.44
CA THR A 468 0.87 -15.51 7.13
C THR A 468 1.80 -15.89 5.99
N LYS A 469 2.98 -15.26 5.89
CA LYS A 469 3.96 -15.60 4.84
C LYS A 469 4.46 -17.04 4.95
N GLU A 470 4.64 -17.51 6.18
CA GLU A 470 5.10 -18.88 6.41
C GLU A 470 4.03 -19.92 6.05
N MET A 471 2.76 -19.70 6.42
CA MET A 471 1.67 -20.60 6.02
C MET A 471 1.54 -20.69 4.50
N GLU A 472 1.60 -19.55 3.80
CA GLU A 472 1.62 -19.55 2.33
C GLU A 472 2.80 -20.38 1.80
N ARG A 473 4.02 -20.15 2.31
CA ARG A 473 5.21 -20.90 1.91
C ARG A 473 5.02 -22.41 2.13
N LEU A 474 4.45 -22.81 3.27
CA LEU A 474 4.24 -24.22 3.61
C LEU A 474 3.21 -24.87 2.69
N LEU A 475 2.08 -24.21 2.42
CA LEU A 475 1.04 -24.73 1.52
C LEU A 475 1.55 -24.83 0.08
N LEU A 476 2.19 -23.78 -0.44
CA LEU A 476 2.72 -23.76 -1.80
C LEU A 476 3.87 -24.77 -2.02
N SER A 477 4.61 -25.11 -0.96
CA SER A 477 5.67 -26.12 -1.02
C SER A 477 5.23 -27.54 -0.65
N GLY A 478 3.92 -27.76 -0.41
CA GLY A 478 3.38 -29.07 -0.01
C GLY A 478 3.86 -29.57 1.37
N LYS A 479 4.29 -28.65 2.23
CA LYS A 479 4.80 -28.92 3.58
C LYS A 479 3.76 -28.72 4.68
N ALA A 480 2.67 -28.00 4.42
CA ALA A 480 1.51 -27.95 5.31
C ALA A 480 0.51 -29.04 4.92
N ILE A 481 0.02 -29.77 5.93
CA ILE A 481 -1.07 -30.74 5.81
C ILE A 481 -2.23 -30.21 6.66
N LEU A 482 -3.34 -29.89 6.02
CA LEU A 482 -4.55 -29.40 6.67
C LEU A 482 -5.50 -30.57 6.90
N ASP A 483 -6.12 -30.65 8.08
CA ASP A 483 -7.16 -31.63 8.32
C ASP A 483 -8.28 -31.50 7.29
N ASN A 484 -8.72 -32.64 6.78
CA ASN A 484 -9.73 -32.73 5.73
C ASN A 484 -11.13 -32.38 6.26
N ASN A 485 -11.34 -31.10 6.54
CA ASN A 485 -12.59 -30.52 7.04
C ASN A 485 -13.11 -29.51 6.00
N VAL A 486 -14.41 -29.58 5.66
CA VAL A 486 -15.03 -28.66 4.68
C VAL A 486 -14.99 -27.19 5.12
N ILE A 487 -15.00 -26.95 6.44
CA ILE A 487 -14.93 -25.62 7.04
C ILE A 487 -13.53 -25.02 6.83
N ASN A 488 -12.45 -25.81 6.93
CA ASN A 488 -11.09 -25.35 6.61
C ASN A 488 -11.03 -24.82 5.17
N ARG A 489 -11.51 -25.61 4.20
CA ARG A 489 -11.56 -25.21 2.78
C ARG A 489 -12.40 -23.95 2.58
N HIS A 490 -13.55 -23.88 3.26
CA HIS A 490 -14.42 -22.70 3.22
C HIS A 490 -13.70 -21.46 3.76
N CYS A 491 -12.99 -21.59 4.89
CA CYS A 491 -12.22 -20.50 5.49
C CYS A 491 -11.12 -19.99 4.55
N TYR A 492 -10.29 -20.88 3.99
CA TYR A 492 -9.24 -20.49 3.04
C TYR A 492 -9.80 -19.79 1.80
N ARG A 493 -10.91 -20.29 1.23
CA ARG A 493 -11.57 -19.67 0.06
C ARG A 493 -12.09 -18.26 0.35
N ASN A 494 -12.42 -17.98 1.60
CA ASN A 494 -12.95 -16.69 2.03
C ASN A 494 -11.88 -15.65 2.36
N VAL A 495 -10.61 -16.07 2.49
CA VAL A 495 -9.52 -15.16 2.81
C VAL A 495 -9.29 -14.18 1.68
N VAL A 496 -9.23 -12.91 2.07
CA VAL A 496 -8.70 -11.80 1.28
C VAL A 496 -7.47 -11.26 1.99
N MET A 497 -6.45 -10.86 1.23
CA MET A 497 -5.23 -10.32 1.80
C MET A 497 -5.36 -8.82 2.07
N LYS A 498 -5.27 -8.43 3.34
CA LYS A 498 -5.07 -7.03 3.71
C LYS A 498 -3.59 -6.71 3.67
N LEU A 499 -3.22 -5.68 2.92
CA LEU A 499 -1.84 -5.21 2.75
C LEU A 499 -1.69 -3.80 3.32
N ASP A 500 -0.51 -3.48 3.83
CA ASP A 500 -0.14 -2.11 4.19
C ASP A 500 0.91 -1.49 3.24
N TYR A 501 1.22 -0.23 3.48
CA TYR A 501 2.19 0.54 2.68
C TYR A 501 3.61 -0.03 2.77
N ASN A 502 3.97 -0.69 3.89
CA ASN A 502 5.25 -1.37 4.14
C ASN A 502 5.33 -2.76 3.50
N GLY A 503 4.20 -3.29 3.01
CA GLY A 503 4.13 -4.64 2.45
C GLY A 503 3.96 -5.73 3.52
N ASN A 504 3.52 -5.36 4.73
CA ASN A 504 2.99 -6.33 5.67
C ASN A 504 1.63 -6.81 5.18
N MET A 505 1.33 -8.06 5.46
CA MET A 505 0.09 -8.68 5.02
C MET A 505 -0.57 -9.49 6.14
N LYS A 506 -1.89 -9.58 6.12
CA LYS A 506 -2.64 -10.51 6.95
C LYS A 506 -3.93 -10.96 6.27
N PRO A 507 -4.46 -12.15 6.60
CA PRO A 507 -5.80 -12.54 6.20
C PRO A 507 -6.85 -11.59 6.75
N THR A 508 -7.87 -11.33 5.95
CA THR A 508 -9.09 -10.65 6.32
C THR A 508 -10.26 -11.22 5.54
N LYS A 509 -11.48 -10.84 5.92
CA LYS A 509 -12.71 -11.19 5.20
C LYS A 509 -13.18 -9.99 4.41
N GLN A 510 -13.63 -10.22 3.17
CA GLN A 510 -14.17 -9.15 2.32
C GLN A 510 -15.45 -8.54 2.91
N TYR A 511 -16.27 -9.40 3.50
CA TYR A 511 -17.52 -9.05 4.15
C TYR A 511 -17.65 -9.83 5.46
N GLU A 512 -18.45 -9.34 6.39
CA GLU A 512 -18.59 -9.90 7.74
C GLU A 512 -19.04 -11.37 7.75
N GLU A 513 -19.78 -11.77 6.72
CA GLU A 513 -20.38 -13.09 6.53
C GLU A 513 -19.39 -14.17 6.15
N LYS A 514 -18.27 -13.78 5.53
CA LYS A 514 -17.23 -14.71 5.12
C LYS A 514 -16.44 -15.14 6.36
N LYS A 515 -16.50 -16.43 6.69
CA LYS A 515 -15.79 -17.01 7.83
C LYS A 515 -14.36 -17.36 7.45
N ILE A 516 -13.40 -17.00 8.30
CA ILE A 516 -11.96 -17.27 8.10
C ILE A 516 -11.30 -17.79 9.39
N ASP A 517 -12.11 -18.10 10.40
CA ASP A 517 -11.73 -18.28 11.80
C ASP A 517 -10.73 -19.45 11.95
N GLY A 518 -10.93 -20.53 11.18
CA GLY A 518 -9.98 -21.65 11.12
C GLY A 518 -8.59 -21.23 10.64
N VAL A 519 -8.51 -20.36 9.61
CA VAL A 519 -7.23 -19.82 9.15
C VAL A 519 -6.58 -18.97 10.23
N ILE A 520 -7.36 -18.16 10.96
CA ILE A 520 -6.84 -17.32 12.04
C ILE A 520 -6.26 -18.17 13.17
N SER A 521 -6.97 -19.21 13.62
CA SER A 521 -6.48 -20.11 14.66
C SER A 521 -5.26 -20.92 14.20
N GLU A 522 -5.22 -21.40 12.95
CA GLU A 522 -4.02 -22.05 12.38
C GLU A 522 -2.80 -21.11 12.36
N LEU A 523 -3.00 -19.85 11.97
CA LEU A 523 -1.94 -18.84 11.98
C LEU A 523 -1.48 -18.46 13.39
N MET A 524 -2.37 -18.48 14.38
CA MET A 524 -1.99 -18.30 15.79
C MET A 524 -1.14 -19.48 16.29
N ALA A 525 -1.53 -20.71 15.96
CA ALA A 525 -0.75 -21.90 16.30
C ALA A 525 0.66 -21.84 15.68
N LEU A 526 0.73 -21.50 14.39
CA LEU A 526 1.99 -21.30 13.66
C LEU A 526 2.80 -20.12 14.20
N GLY A 527 2.13 -19.04 14.60
CA GLY A 527 2.74 -17.87 15.24
C GLY A 527 3.43 -18.23 16.54
N GLY A 528 2.78 -19.04 17.40
CA GLY A 528 3.37 -19.57 18.62
C GLY A 528 4.62 -20.40 18.33
N TYR A 529 4.53 -21.32 17.38
CA TYR A 529 5.65 -22.15 16.93
C TYR A 529 6.84 -21.33 16.40
N LEU A 530 6.58 -20.27 15.64
CA LEU A 530 7.62 -19.40 15.07
C LEU A 530 8.28 -18.47 16.10
N ALA A 531 7.61 -18.22 17.22
CA ALA A 531 8.12 -17.43 18.34
C ALA A 531 8.94 -18.26 19.33
N SER A 532 8.71 -19.57 19.39
CA SER A 532 9.46 -20.48 20.26
C SER A 532 10.94 -20.59 19.84
N PRO A 533 11.89 -20.42 20.78
CA PRO A 533 13.31 -20.65 20.52
C PRO A 533 13.52 -22.10 20.11
N ARG A 534 14.24 -22.33 19.01
CA ARG A 534 14.66 -23.66 18.60
C ARG A 534 16.14 -23.82 18.83
N TYR A 535 16.50 -24.76 19.70
CA TYR A 535 17.88 -25.23 19.76
C TYR A 535 18.04 -26.22 18.62
N SER A 536 18.67 -25.81 17.51
CA SER A 536 19.11 -26.80 16.54
C SER A 536 20.17 -27.66 17.21
N ALA A 537 19.88 -28.93 17.45
CA ALA A 537 20.91 -29.93 17.70
C ALA A 537 21.64 -30.19 16.37
N ALA A 538 22.44 -29.21 15.94
CA ALA A 538 23.43 -29.40 14.89
C ALA A 538 24.78 -29.61 15.58
N ILE A 539 25.20 -30.86 15.69
CA ILE A 539 26.61 -31.26 15.66
C ILE A 539 26.84 -31.92 14.31
#